data_AF-A0A3D8RP09-F1
#
_entry.id   AF-A0A3D8RP09-F1
#
_cell.length_a   1.000
_cell.length_b   1.000
_cell.length_c   1.000
_cell.angle_alpha   90.00
_cell.angle_beta   90.00
_cell.angle_gamma   90.00
#
_symmetry.space_group_name_H-M   'P 1'
#
loop_
_entity.id
_entity.type
_entity.pdbx_description
1 polymer ?
#
loop_
_entity_poly.entity_id
_entity_poly.type
_entity_poly.pdbx_seq_one_letter_code
_entity_poly.pdbx_strand_id
1 'polypeptide(L)'
;MSVESTPEDPVLNQEAADEVIAESKAASAQQAAAESDAEDETPDPAATGGTASSATAKKKKSKKKKIKDALTGKSGEAGPSKEKDDISKAVGGLSKSQISDLLSLNPALAEQLGVTDGNMSDKKIAEMFKKLNLEEIMTGLAANGKNVKDMASYKFWQTQPVPKLGEKNEVVEEGPFKIVDIDQVPKQPGPLVDGFEWVTMDLTQDSELKEVYELLYGHFVEDDHGQFRFNYSVSFLKWALLSPGWTKEWHVGVRATASRKLVAFISGVPVELRVRQKVLHASEINFLCIHKKLRAKRLAPVLIKEITRRCYLQKTWQAIYTAGVVLPKPVSTCRYFHRSLNWQKLYEVGFSPMPRHSTVAQQIRNYKLPEKTSTKGLRQMEAKDLDAVLALFKSYMGKFDMAPVFTKEEIDHWMLHKNDAPGDRVVWTYVVEDPDTKEITDFFSFYGLESSVIGNEKHNNVRAAYVFYYASTVGLTSTPPGENEALKTRLNALVNDALILAKKFKFDVFNALTLMDNSLFLEQQKFGAGDGQLHYYLYNYNTNTIAGGVNRSNNIDQNCSGVGMVML
;
A
#
# COMPACT_ATOMS: atom_id res chain seq x y z
N MET A 1 5.90 -9.02 -1.61
CA MET A 1 5.39 -8.43 -2.87
C MET A 1 6.19 -8.98 -4.05
N SER A 2 5.58 -9.00 -5.24
CA SER A 2 5.97 -9.80 -6.41
C SER A 2 7.26 -9.35 -7.09
N VAL A 3 8.27 -10.21 -7.02
CA VAL A 3 9.49 -10.12 -7.82
C VAL A 3 9.14 -10.63 -9.23
N GLU A 4 8.97 -9.74 -10.21
CA GLU A 4 9.09 -10.16 -11.62
C GLU A 4 10.55 -10.55 -11.87
N SER A 5 10.77 -11.83 -12.18
CA SER A 5 12.02 -12.39 -12.67
C SER A 5 12.00 -12.55 -14.20
N THR A 6 13.20 -12.60 -14.77
CA THR A 6 13.54 -12.79 -16.20
C THR A 6 12.92 -14.05 -16.82
N PRO A 7 12.87 -14.16 -18.16
CA PRO A 7 12.17 -15.26 -18.82
C PRO A 7 12.87 -16.59 -18.53
N GLU A 8 12.25 -17.43 -17.71
CA GLU A 8 12.66 -18.82 -17.48
C GLU A 8 11.54 -19.78 -17.92
N ASP A 9 11.97 -20.99 -18.31
CA ASP A 9 11.25 -22.00 -19.08
C ASP A 9 9.85 -22.35 -18.53
N PRO A 10 8.87 -22.67 -19.41
CA PRO A 10 7.54 -23.14 -19.02
C PRO A 10 7.57 -24.36 -18.07
N VAL A 11 8.62 -25.18 -18.14
CA VAL A 11 8.83 -26.37 -17.30
C VAL A 11 9.00 -26.01 -15.82
N LEU A 12 9.70 -24.91 -15.51
CA LEU A 12 9.89 -24.41 -14.14
C LEU A 12 8.58 -23.86 -13.54
N ASN A 13 7.60 -23.48 -14.37
CA ASN A 13 6.28 -23.06 -13.91
C ASN A 13 5.40 -24.26 -13.52
N GLN A 14 5.56 -25.38 -14.21
CA GLN A 14 4.87 -26.63 -13.90
C GLN A 14 5.40 -27.24 -12.60
N GLU A 15 6.73 -27.33 -12.42
CA GLU A 15 7.34 -27.94 -11.22
C GLU A 15 6.96 -27.22 -9.91
N ALA A 16 6.95 -25.88 -9.90
CA ALA A 16 6.54 -25.13 -8.72
C ALA A 16 5.02 -25.21 -8.45
N ALA A 17 4.22 -25.34 -9.50
CA ALA A 17 2.79 -25.61 -9.37
C ALA A 17 2.57 -27.01 -8.80
N ASP A 18 3.29 -28.01 -9.31
CA ASP A 18 3.26 -29.38 -8.84
C ASP A 18 3.74 -29.51 -7.39
N GLU A 19 4.73 -28.72 -6.95
CA GLU A 19 5.20 -28.69 -5.56
C GLU A 19 4.15 -28.07 -4.61
N VAL A 20 3.50 -26.97 -5.00
CA VAL A 20 2.40 -26.38 -4.22
C VAL A 20 1.20 -27.33 -4.18
N ILE A 21 0.92 -28.02 -5.29
CA ILE A 21 -0.09 -29.08 -5.38
C ILE A 21 0.28 -30.28 -4.47
N ALA A 22 1.54 -30.69 -4.43
CA ALA A 22 2.01 -31.79 -3.60
C ALA A 22 1.99 -31.45 -2.10
N GLU A 23 2.43 -30.25 -1.73
CA GLU A 23 2.39 -29.76 -0.35
C GLU A 23 0.94 -29.62 0.15
N SER A 24 0.04 -29.14 -0.71
CA SER A 24 -1.37 -29.05 -0.36
C SER A 24 -2.04 -30.42 -0.25
N LYS A 25 -1.64 -31.43 -1.05
CA LYS A 25 -2.04 -32.83 -0.85
C LYS A 25 -1.50 -33.42 0.46
N ALA A 26 -0.26 -33.09 0.84
CA ALA A 26 0.34 -33.55 2.08
C ALA A 26 -0.34 -32.94 3.33
N ALA A 27 -0.68 -31.64 3.28
CA ALA A 27 -1.42 -30.97 4.34
C ALA A 27 -2.85 -31.51 4.48
N SER A 28 -3.57 -31.76 3.37
CA SER A 28 -4.89 -32.39 3.43
C SER A 28 -4.84 -33.83 3.94
N ALA A 29 -3.76 -34.57 3.65
CA ALA A 29 -3.57 -35.92 4.17
C ALA A 29 -3.26 -35.93 5.67
N GLN A 30 -2.52 -34.94 6.19
CA GLN A 30 -2.28 -34.76 7.62
C GLN A 30 -3.54 -34.31 8.39
N GLN A 31 -4.39 -33.50 7.75
CA GLN A 31 -5.65 -33.05 8.35
C GLN A 31 -6.71 -34.18 8.35
N ALA A 32 -6.75 -34.99 7.29
CA ALA A 32 -7.56 -36.21 7.25
C ALA A 32 -7.05 -37.29 8.22
N ALA A 33 -5.73 -37.40 8.43
CA ALA A 33 -5.13 -38.30 9.42
C ALA A 33 -5.44 -37.88 10.86
N ALA A 34 -5.48 -36.57 11.14
CA ALA A 34 -5.84 -36.05 12.46
C ALA A 34 -7.33 -36.21 12.81
N GLU A 35 -8.21 -36.32 11.80
CA GLU A 35 -9.64 -36.67 11.99
C GLU A 35 -9.87 -38.19 12.04
N SER A 36 -8.96 -39.01 11.52
CA SER A 36 -9.05 -40.49 11.58
C SER A 36 -8.36 -41.12 12.78
N ASP A 37 -7.49 -40.40 13.51
CA ASP A 37 -6.74 -40.92 14.68
C ASP A 37 -7.56 -41.00 15.99
N ALA A 38 -8.89 -40.96 15.90
CA ALA A 38 -9.79 -41.13 17.05
C ALA A 38 -10.49 -42.50 17.11
N GLU A 39 -10.24 -43.42 16.17
CA GLU A 39 -10.78 -44.78 16.26
C GLU A 39 -9.75 -45.86 15.87
N ASP A 40 -9.42 -46.65 16.90
CA ASP A 40 -9.04 -48.07 16.93
C ASP A 40 -7.54 -48.46 16.99
N GLU A 41 -7.21 -49.06 18.15
CA GLU A 41 -6.01 -49.85 18.43
C GLU A 41 -6.23 -51.29 17.96
N THR A 42 -5.26 -51.91 17.27
CA THR A 42 -4.57 -53.16 17.68
C THR A 42 -3.60 -53.66 16.59
N PRO A 43 -2.52 -54.42 16.94
CA PRO A 43 -1.32 -54.52 16.11
C PRO A 43 -0.99 -55.91 15.53
N ASP A 44 0.01 -55.90 14.63
CA ASP A 44 1.01 -56.94 14.25
C ASP A 44 0.71 -57.92 13.07
N PRO A 45 1.73 -58.56 12.42
CA PRO A 45 2.98 -58.02 11.81
C PRO A 45 3.39 -58.71 10.46
N ALA A 46 4.60 -58.35 9.95
CA ALA A 46 5.52 -59.07 9.03
C ALA A 46 5.62 -58.56 7.56
N ALA A 47 6.78 -57.97 7.17
CA ALA A 47 7.90 -58.58 6.40
C ALA A 47 7.78 -58.30 4.88
N THR A 48 8.78 -58.01 4.02
CA THR A 48 10.27 -58.04 4.01
C THR A 48 10.78 -57.49 2.65
N GLY A 49 12.02 -56.96 2.61
CA GLY A 49 12.97 -56.97 1.46
C GLY A 49 12.77 -55.93 0.34
N GLY A 50 13.77 -55.26 -0.26
CA GLY A 50 15.23 -55.27 -0.14
C GLY A 50 15.87 -54.79 -1.46
N THR A 51 16.88 -53.89 -1.39
CA THR A 51 18.11 -53.76 -2.25
C THR A 51 17.99 -53.60 -3.79
N ALA A 52 18.90 -52.98 -4.57
CA ALA A 52 20.08 -52.11 -4.45
C ALA A 52 20.67 -51.83 -5.88
N SER A 53 21.56 -50.82 -6.02
CA SER A 53 22.74 -50.74 -6.93
C SER A 53 22.52 -50.42 -8.43
N SER A 54 23.35 -49.71 -9.23
CA SER A 54 24.75 -49.18 -9.21
C SER A 54 24.92 -48.18 -10.41
N ALA A 55 25.65 -47.05 -10.29
CA ALA A 55 27.05 -46.77 -10.75
C ALA A 55 27.32 -46.95 -12.28
N THR A 56 28.06 -46.15 -13.08
CA THR A 56 29.33 -45.36 -12.97
C THR A 56 29.52 -44.54 -14.30
N ALA A 57 29.91 -43.24 -14.33
CA ALA A 57 31.26 -42.62 -14.41
C ALA A 57 31.89 -42.25 -15.81
N LYS A 58 32.24 -40.94 -15.95
CA LYS A 58 33.44 -40.29 -16.60
C LYS A 58 33.64 -40.18 -18.14
N LYS A 59 33.74 -38.94 -18.70
CA LYS A 59 34.98 -38.15 -19.05
C LYS A 59 34.83 -37.05 -20.16
N LYS A 60 35.47 -35.89 -19.92
CA LYS A 60 36.22 -34.93 -20.82
C LYS A 60 35.55 -33.82 -21.67
N LYS A 61 35.77 -32.58 -21.19
CA LYS A 61 36.13 -31.28 -21.85
C LYS A 61 36.61 -31.33 -23.33
N SER A 62 36.04 -30.49 -24.21
CA SER A 62 36.69 -29.29 -24.82
C SER A 62 35.82 -28.66 -25.94
N LYS A 63 35.54 -27.35 -25.85
CA LYS A 63 35.36 -26.38 -26.96
C LYS A 63 34.87 -25.02 -26.42
N LYS A 64 35.78 -24.33 -25.73
CA LYS A 64 35.81 -22.85 -25.73
C LYS A 64 36.75 -22.46 -26.87
N LYS A 65 36.41 -21.43 -27.65
CA LYS A 65 37.21 -20.72 -28.68
C LYS A 65 36.61 -20.77 -30.09
N LYS A 66 35.45 -20.14 -30.28
CA LYS A 66 34.96 -19.66 -31.59
C LYS A 66 33.95 -18.51 -31.55
N ILE A 67 33.76 -17.84 -30.40
CA ILE A 67 32.88 -16.67 -30.26
C ILE A 67 33.67 -15.56 -29.55
N LYS A 68 34.84 -15.21 -30.09
CA LYS A 68 35.67 -14.08 -29.61
C LYS A 68 36.20 -13.18 -30.74
N ASP A 69 35.84 -13.43 -32.00
CA ASP A 69 36.39 -12.68 -33.16
C ASP A 69 35.33 -11.86 -33.92
N ALA A 70 34.12 -11.69 -33.39
CA ALA A 70 33.07 -10.86 -33.99
C ALA A 70 32.95 -9.44 -33.37
N LEU A 71 33.93 -9.05 -32.55
CA LEU A 71 33.93 -7.80 -31.77
C LEU A 71 35.21 -7.00 -32.00
N THR A 72 35.52 -6.57 -33.24
CA THR A 72 36.49 -5.48 -33.51
C THR A 72 36.35 -4.89 -34.94
N GLY A 73 35.67 -3.72 -35.10
CA GLY A 73 35.85 -2.63 -36.13
C GLY A 73 35.76 -2.95 -37.65
N LYS A 74 35.37 -2.06 -38.59
CA LYS A 74 35.39 -0.58 -38.66
C LYS A 74 34.64 -0.06 -39.95
N SER A 75 34.05 1.14 -39.84
CA SER A 75 33.87 2.26 -40.82
C SER A 75 33.06 2.19 -42.13
N GLY A 76 32.12 3.15 -42.28
CA GLY A 76 31.62 3.74 -43.54
C GLY A 76 30.60 4.88 -43.28
N GLU A 77 30.94 6.12 -43.66
CA GLU A 77 30.20 7.39 -43.43
C GLU A 77 29.07 7.69 -44.45
N ALA A 78 28.01 8.39 -44.01
CA ALA A 78 27.42 9.58 -44.68
C ALA A 78 26.28 10.20 -43.81
N GLY A 79 26.33 11.52 -43.55
CA GLY A 79 25.27 12.32 -42.88
C GLY A 79 24.19 12.84 -43.87
N PRO A 80 23.25 13.75 -43.48
CA PRO A 80 23.46 14.91 -42.62
C PRO A 80 22.39 15.24 -41.56
N SER A 81 22.81 16.16 -40.68
CA SER A 81 22.15 16.87 -39.59
C SER A 81 21.12 17.93 -40.01
N LYS A 82 20.05 18.10 -39.21
CA LYS A 82 19.43 19.38 -38.78
C LYS A 82 18.32 19.10 -37.75
N GLU A 83 18.62 19.24 -36.45
CA GLU A 83 17.64 19.39 -35.35
C GLU A 83 18.30 19.54 -33.94
N LYS A 84 19.63 19.58 -33.85
CA LYS A 84 20.36 19.61 -32.56
C LYS A 84 20.74 20.99 -32.01
N ASP A 85 20.41 22.08 -32.70
CA ASP A 85 20.87 23.43 -32.30
C ASP A 85 19.91 24.25 -31.44
N ASP A 86 18.65 23.82 -31.25
CA ASP A 86 17.69 24.59 -30.43
C ASP A 86 17.54 24.11 -28.97
N ILE A 87 18.06 22.92 -28.62
CA ILE A 87 18.02 22.39 -27.23
C ILE A 87 19.27 22.81 -26.43
N SER A 88 20.34 23.24 -27.10
CA SER A 88 21.60 23.64 -26.45
C SER A 88 21.54 25.03 -25.81
N LYS A 89 20.64 25.92 -26.28
CA LYS A 89 20.54 27.31 -25.80
C LYS A 89 19.66 27.51 -24.56
N ALA A 90 18.75 26.61 -24.24
CA ALA A 90 17.84 26.75 -23.09
C ALA A 90 18.37 26.19 -21.75
N VAL A 91 19.55 25.53 -21.76
CA VAL A 91 20.08 24.77 -20.59
C VAL A 91 21.38 25.38 -20.03
N GLY A 92 21.84 26.52 -20.56
CA GLY A 92 23.13 27.15 -20.18
C GLY A 92 23.07 28.23 -19.08
N GLY A 93 21.98 28.33 -18.31
CA GLY A 93 21.65 29.55 -17.56
C GLY A 93 21.98 29.61 -16.06
N LEU A 94 22.67 28.63 -15.47
CA LEU A 94 23.05 28.72 -14.04
C LEU A 94 24.46 29.33 -13.89
N SER A 95 24.58 30.39 -13.10
CA SER A 95 25.86 31.06 -12.88
C SER A 95 26.73 30.28 -11.89
N LYS A 96 28.06 30.49 -11.97
CA LYS A 96 29.05 29.82 -11.11
C LYS A 96 28.80 30.03 -9.60
N SER A 97 28.19 31.15 -9.21
CA SER A 97 27.86 31.43 -7.81
C SER A 97 26.72 30.54 -7.29
N GLN A 98 25.69 30.29 -8.12
CA GLN A 98 24.52 29.49 -7.71
C GLN A 98 24.87 28.01 -7.50
N ILE A 99 25.81 27.48 -8.28
CA ILE A 99 26.29 26.09 -8.14
C ILE A 99 27.19 25.96 -6.90
N SER A 100 28.01 26.98 -6.61
CA SER A 100 28.84 27.01 -5.40
C SER A 100 28.01 27.13 -4.13
N ASP A 101 26.92 27.90 -4.15
CA ASP A 101 26.00 28.02 -3.02
C ASP A 101 25.22 26.72 -2.77
N LEU A 102 24.84 25.99 -3.82
CA LEU A 102 24.15 24.71 -3.68
C LEU A 102 25.04 23.61 -3.09
N LEU A 103 26.34 23.64 -3.40
CA LEU A 103 27.34 22.69 -2.89
C LEU A 103 27.77 23.03 -1.45
N SER A 104 27.79 24.30 -1.07
CA SER A 104 28.09 24.71 0.32
C SER A 104 26.94 24.40 1.29
N LEU A 105 25.71 24.35 0.79
CA LEU A 105 24.51 24.00 1.56
C LEU A 105 24.32 22.48 1.73
N ASN A 106 25.03 21.64 0.98
CA ASN A 106 24.91 20.18 1.09
C ASN A 106 26.28 19.45 0.98
N PRO A 107 27.04 19.35 2.09
CA PRO A 107 28.38 18.76 2.11
C PRO A 107 28.42 17.30 1.66
N ALA A 108 27.35 16.54 1.90
CA ALA A 108 27.26 15.12 1.53
C ALA A 108 27.20 14.92 0.00
N LEU A 109 26.58 15.87 -0.72
CA LEU A 109 26.50 15.85 -2.18
C LEU A 109 27.86 16.18 -2.81
N ALA A 110 28.61 17.10 -2.21
CA ALA A 110 29.97 17.44 -2.66
C ALA A 110 30.94 16.26 -2.50
N GLU A 111 30.81 15.51 -1.40
CA GLU A 111 31.61 14.32 -1.11
C GLU A 111 31.27 13.13 -2.03
N GLN A 112 29.98 12.89 -2.29
CA GLN A 112 29.52 11.88 -3.27
C GLN A 112 29.97 12.16 -4.70
N LEU A 113 30.11 13.44 -5.07
CA LEU A 113 30.56 13.87 -6.39
C LEU A 113 32.10 13.95 -6.50
N GLY A 114 32.83 13.62 -5.43
CA GLY A 114 34.30 13.60 -5.41
C GLY A 114 34.93 14.98 -5.62
N VAL A 115 34.22 16.05 -5.28
CA VAL A 115 34.71 17.43 -5.46
C VAL A 115 35.54 17.83 -4.24
N THR A 116 36.73 17.27 -4.14
CA THR A 116 37.80 17.83 -3.30
C THR A 116 38.74 18.60 -4.22
N ASP A 117 38.75 19.91 -4.08
CA ASP A 117 39.62 20.86 -4.81
C ASP A 117 39.34 21.06 -6.30
N GLY A 118 38.26 21.79 -6.58
CA GLY A 118 38.29 22.98 -7.47
C GLY A 118 38.73 22.85 -8.93
N ASN A 119 38.94 21.66 -9.50
CA ASN A 119 39.40 21.55 -10.89
C ASN A 119 38.75 20.40 -11.67
N MET A 120 37.52 20.63 -12.13
CA MET A 120 36.85 19.82 -13.16
C MET A 120 36.27 20.73 -14.24
N SER A 121 36.33 20.30 -15.50
CA SER A 121 35.93 21.13 -16.64
C SER A 121 34.41 21.28 -16.75
N ASP A 122 33.98 22.50 -17.06
CA ASP A 122 32.58 22.96 -17.12
C ASP A 122 31.65 22.03 -17.94
N LYS A 123 32.18 21.35 -18.97
CA LYS A 123 31.42 20.37 -19.77
C LYS A 123 31.05 19.11 -18.99
N LYS A 124 31.93 18.60 -18.13
CA LYS A 124 31.64 17.39 -17.32
C LYS A 124 30.62 17.67 -16.22
N ILE A 125 30.68 18.86 -15.60
CA ILE A 125 29.70 19.27 -14.58
C ILE A 125 28.33 19.49 -15.24
N ALA A 126 28.26 20.16 -16.40
CA ALA A 126 27.01 20.36 -17.12
C ALA A 126 26.41 19.05 -17.69
N GLU A 127 27.25 18.10 -18.15
CA GLU A 127 26.81 16.76 -18.55
C GLU A 127 26.35 15.91 -17.37
N MET A 128 26.98 16.05 -16.20
CA MET A 128 26.54 15.40 -14.96
C MET A 128 25.20 15.98 -14.49
N PHE A 129 25.02 17.31 -14.46
CA PHE A 129 23.74 17.94 -14.14
C PHE A 129 22.63 17.63 -15.17
N LYS A 130 22.98 17.43 -16.45
CA LYS A 130 22.05 16.91 -17.46
C LYS A 130 21.62 15.46 -17.18
N LYS A 131 22.52 14.63 -16.64
CA LYS A 131 22.20 13.25 -16.22
C LYS A 131 21.43 13.19 -14.91
N LEU A 132 21.62 14.17 -14.02
CA LEU A 132 20.91 14.29 -12.74
C LEU A 132 19.44 14.73 -12.92
N ASN A 133 19.08 15.39 -14.03
CA ASN A 133 17.83 16.15 -14.15
C ASN A 133 16.54 15.40 -14.56
N LEU A 134 16.45 14.07 -14.43
CA LEU A 134 15.15 13.37 -14.56
C LEU A 134 15.11 12.07 -13.77
N GLU A 135 16.21 11.31 -13.77
CA GLU A 135 16.31 10.03 -13.09
C GLU A 135 16.52 10.21 -11.57
N GLU A 136 17.28 11.23 -11.14
CA GLU A 136 17.44 11.58 -9.72
C GLU A 136 16.24 12.31 -9.13
N ILE A 137 15.43 12.98 -9.95
CA ILE A 137 14.18 13.61 -9.51
C ILE A 137 13.08 12.57 -9.28
N MET A 138 13.05 11.49 -10.09
CA MET A 138 12.15 10.37 -9.84
C MET A 138 12.67 9.39 -8.77
N THR A 139 13.98 9.22 -8.63
CA THR A 139 14.56 8.40 -7.54
C THR A 139 14.63 9.17 -6.21
N GLY A 140 14.66 10.50 -6.21
CA GLY A 140 14.59 11.34 -5.00
C GLY A 140 13.22 11.34 -4.32
N LEU A 141 12.13 11.06 -5.06
CA LEU A 141 10.82 10.73 -4.49
C LEU A 141 10.75 9.30 -3.96
N ALA A 142 11.64 8.42 -4.44
CA ALA A 142 11.85 7.05 -3.99
C ALA A 142 13.12 6.95 -3.11
N ALA A 143 13.26 7.87 -2.16
CA ALA A 143 14.49 8.18 -1.40
C ALA A 143 15.15 7.02 -0.62
N ASN A 144 14.65 5.80 -0.73
CA ASN A 144 15.25 4.61 -0.13
C ASN A 144 15.82 3.59 -1.13
N GLY A 145 15.96 3.91 -2.43
CA GLY A 145 16.79 3.15 -3.39
C GLY A 145 16.48 1.65 -3.58
N LYS A 146 15.51 1.08 -2.85
CA LYS A 146 15.24 -0.35 -2.74
C LYS A 146 14.21 -0.85 -3.76
N ASN A 147 13.53 0.03 -4.49
CA ASN A 147 12.36 -0.35 -5.29
C ASN A 147 12.34 0.15 -6.75
N VAL A 148 13.44 0.70 -7.26
CA VAL A 148 13.52 1.08 -8.69
C VAL A 148 14.11 -0.08 -9.47
N LYS A 149 13.28 -1.07 -9.81
CA LYS A 149 13.62 -2.01 -10.88
C LYS A 149 13.63 -1.25 -12.21
N ASP A 150 14.57 -1.63 -13.07
CA ASP A 150 14.79 -1.06 -14.40
C ASP A 150 13.46 -0.91 -15.17
N MET A 151 13.12 0.31 -15.58
CA MET A 151 11.76 0.74 -15.95
C MET A 151 11.22 0.09 -17.24
N ALA A 152 12.10 -0.52 -18.03
CA ALA A 152 11.75 -1.38 -19.17
C ALA A 152 11.14 -2.74 -18.74
N SER A 153 11.14 -3.06 -17.45
CA SER A 153 10.66 -4.35 -16.91
C SER A 153 9.14 -4.43 -16.71
N TYR A 154 8.41 -3.31 -16.56
CA TYR A 154 6.96 -3.28 -16.29
C TYR A 154 6.08 -3.56 -17.52
N LYS A 155 6.32 -4.69 -18.20
CA LYS A 155 5.62 -5.08 -19.45
C LYS A 155 4.09 -5.14 -19.29
N PHE A 156 3.59 -5.53 -18.12
CA PHE A 156 2.15 -5.58 -17.87
C PHE A 156 1.54 -4.17 -17.84
N TRP A 157 2.07 -3.27 -17.00
CA TRP A 157 1.51 -1.93 -16.79
C TRP A 157 1.55 -1.06 -18.04
N GLN A 158 2.52 -1.27 -18.93
CA GLN A 158 2.58 -0.60 -20.24
C GLN A 158 1.34 -0.87 -21.13
N THR A 159 0.62 -1.97 -20.90
CA THR A 159 -0.60 -2.34 -21.65
C THR A 159 -1.89 -1.84 -20.99
N GLN A 160 -1.82 -1.40 -19.74
CA GLN A 160 -2.98 -1.02 -18.95
C GLN A 160 -3.37 0.45 -19.18
N PRO A 161 -4.65 0.84 -18.97
CA PRO A 161 -5.13 2.21 -19.08
C PRO A 161 -4.71 3.04 -17.85
N VAL A 162 -3.41 3.27 -17.72
CA VAL A 162 -2.79 4.09 -16.66
C VAL A 162 -1.83 5.09 -17.30
N PRO A 163 -1.54 6.23 -16.63
CA PRO A 163 -0.60 7.22 -17.18
C PRO A 163 0.77 6.58 -17.44
N LYS A 164 1.37 6.87 -18.60
CA LYS A 164 2.62 6.23 -19.02
C LYS A 164 3.85 7.00 -18.54
N LEU A 165 4.96 6.28 -18.39
CA LEU A 165 6.24 6.87 -18.01
C LEU A 165 6.76 7.78 -19.15
N GLY A 166 7.12 9.03 -18.83
CA GLY A 166 7.66 10.00 -19.79
C GLY A 166 6.64 10.97 -20.40
N GLU A 167 5.35 10.83 -20.09
CA GLU A 167 4.38 11.91 -20.34
C GLU A 167 4.79 13.13 -19.50
N LYS A 168 5.00 14.27 -20.18
CA LYS A 168 5.40 15.52 -19.54
C LYS A 168 4.38 15.88 -18.45
N ASN A 169 4.84 16.52 -17.37
CA ASN A 169 3.98 17.10 -16.33
C ASN A 169 3.22 18.35 -16.84
N GLU A 170 2.73 18.31 -18.08
CA GLU A 170 1.80 19.31 -18.60
C GLU A 170 0.44 19.03 -17.97
N VAL A 171 -0.30 20.08 -17.65
CA VAL A 171 -1.66 19.96 -17.11
C VAL A 171 -2.51 19.28 -18.18
N VAL A 172 -3.07 18.12 -17.85
CA VAL A 172 -3.88 17.33 -18.76
C VAL A 172 -5.36 17.57 -18.49
N GLU A 173 -6.18 17.38 -19.53
CA GLU A 173 -7.62 17.26 -19.36
C GLU A 173 -7.93 15.95 -18.62
N GLU A 174 -8.64 16.06 -17.50
CA GLU A 174 -8.95 14.91 -16.64
C GLU A 174 -10.15 14.12 -17.17
N GLY A 175 -10.02 12.80 -17.21
CA GLY A 175 -11.06 11.93 -17.74
C GLY A 175 -10.61 10.49 -17.97
N PRO A 176 -11.52 9.62 -18.43
CA PRO A 176 -11.19 8.21 -18.66
C PRO A 176 -10.19 8.02 -19.79
N PHE A 177 -9.24 7.09 -19.63
CA PHE A 177 -8.28 6.75 -20.68
C PHE A 177 -8.93 5.97 -21.83
N LYS A 178 -9.88 5.10 -21.49
CA LYS A 178 -10.60 4.25 -22.43
C LYS A 178 -12.08 4.27 -22.11
N ILE A 179 -12.87 4.52 -23.14
CA ILE A 179 -14.31 4.24 -23.14
C ILE A 179 -14.44 2.75 -23.44
N VAL A 180 -15.01 1.99 -22.52
CA VAL A 180 -15.17 0.55 -22.65
C VAL A 180 -16.58 0.27 -23.16
N ASP A 181 -16.66 -0.47 -24.26
CA ASP A 181 -17.91 -1.00 -24.78
C ASP A 181 -18.26 -2.30 -24.03
N ILE A 182 -19.41 -2.32 -23.36
CA ILE A 182 -19.84 -3.45 -22.54
C ILE A 182 -20.02 -4.73 -23.37
N ASP A 183 -20.41 -4.61 -24.64
CA ASP A 183 -20.64 -5.75 -25.51
C ASP A 183 -19.34 -6.44 -25.94
N GLN A 184 -18.21 -5.73 -25.82
CA GLN A 184 -16.87 -6.25 -26.11
C GLN A 184 -16.21 -6.88 -24.88
N VAL A 185 -16.80 -6.75 -23.68
CA VAL A 185 -16.26 -7.34 -22.46
C VAL A 185 -16.50 -8.85 -22.48
N PRO A 186 -15.45 -9.69 -22.38
CA PRO A 186 -15.63 -11.14 -22.37
C PRO A 186 -16.50 -11.60 -21.19
N LYS A 187 -17.52 -12.41 -21.48
CA LYS A 187 -18.44 -12.95 -20.46
C LYS A 187 -17.81 -14.08 -19.64
N GLN A 188 -16.88 -14.82 -20.23
CA GLN A 188 -16.16 -15.91 -19.59
C GLN A 188 -14.80 -15.44 -19.06
N PRO A 189 -14.30 -16.03 -17.96
CA PRO A 189 -13.00 -15.69 -17.42
C PRO A 189 -11.86 -16.11 -18.36
N GLY A 190 -10.72 -15.44 -18.25
CA GLY A 190 -9.52 -15.84 -18.98
C GLY A 190 -8.99 -17.21 -18.51
N PRO A 191 -8.28 -17.96 -19.36
CA PRO A 191 -7.72 -19.26 -18.96
C PRO A 191 -6.66 -19.09 -17.87
N LEU A 192 -6.65 -20.02 -16.93
CA LEU A 192 -5.56 -20.22 -15.97
C LEU A 192 -4.60 -21.29 -16.48
N VAL A 193 -3.41 -21.36 -15.87
CA VAL A 193 -2.49 -22.48 -16.09
C VAL A 193 -3.13 -23.76 -15.55
N ASP A 194 -2.89 -24.88 -16.22
CA ASP A 194 -3.38 -26.20 -15.80
C ASP A 194 -3.06 -26.48 -14.32
N GLY A 195 -4.02 -27.04 -13.60
CA GLY A 195 -3.92 -27.29 -12.16
C GLY A 195 -4.43 -26.16 -11.27
N PHE A 196 -4.92 -25.05 -11.86
CA PHE A 196 -5.59 -23.97 -11.14
C PHE A 196 -6.98 -23.69 -11.70
N GLU A 197 -7.87 -23.23 -10.83
CA GLU A 197 -9.23 -22.85 -11.19
C GLU A 197 -9.66 -21.55 -10.51
N TRP A 198 -10.53 -20.79 -11.18
CA TRP A 198 -11.15 -19.61 -10.62
C TRP A 198 -12.17 -19.99 -9.56
N VAL A 199 -12.24 -19.21 -8.50
CA VAL A 199 -13.32 -19.29 -7.51
C VAL A 199 -13.82 -17.88 -7.20
N THR A 200 -15.13 -17.75 -7.02
CA THR A 200 -15.76 -16.55 -6.49
C THR A 200 -16.00 -16.79 -5.00
N MET A 201 -15.32 -16.03 -4.14
CA MET A 201 -15.38 -16.23 -2.69
C MET A 201 -16.63 -15.55 -2.11
N ASP A 202 -17.46 -16.30 -1.38
CA ASP A 202 -18.61 -15.78 -0.65
C ASP A 202 -18.25 -15.57 0.83
N LEU A 203 -17.89 -14.34 1.17
CA LEU A 203 -17.41 -13.96 2.51
C LEU A 203 -18.54 -13.88 3.55
N THR A 204 -19.79 -14.16 3.16
CA THR A 204 -20.87 -14.42 4.12
C THR A 204 -20.77 -15.82 4.73
N GLN A 205 -20.05 -16.72 4.08
CA GLN A 205 -19.75 -18.06 4.59
C GLN A 205 -18.46 -18.05 5.42
N ASP A 206 -18.57 -18.48 6.68
CA ASP A 206 -17.45 -18.42 7.61
C ASP A 206 -16.27 -19.32 7.20
N SER A 207 -16.53 -20.43 6.49
CA SER A 207 -15.48 -21.32 5.96
C SER A 207 -14.63 -20.64 4.88
N GLU A 208 -15.28 -20.01 3.91
CA GLU A 208 -14.61 -19.31 2.81
C GLU A 208 -13.87 -18.06 3.28
N LEU A 209 -14.45 -17.34 4.24
CA LEU A 209 -13.77 -16.21 4.88
C LEU A 209 -12.54 -16.66 5.67
N LYS A 210 -12.60 -17.81 6.34
CA LYS A 210 -11.45 -18.39 7.03
C LYS A 210 -10.33 -18.76 6.05
N GLU A 211 -10.64 -19.29 4.87
CA GLU A 211 -9.63 -19.54 3.82
C GLU A 211 -8.93 -18.24 3.37
N VAL A 212 -9.69 -17.16 3.19
CA VAL A 212 -9.11 -15.85 2.84
C VAL A 212 -8.24 -15.32 3.98
N TYR A 213 -8.70 -15.42 5.22
CA TYR A 213 -7.91 -15.09 6.40
C TYR A 213 -6.59 -15.86 6.45
N GLU A 214 -6.62 -17.18 6.27
CA GLU A 214 -5.42 -18.02 6.32
C GLU A 214 -4.44 -17.71 5.19
N LEU A 215 -4.93 -17.45 3.97
CA LEU A 215 -4.10 -17.02 2.85
C LEU A 215 -3.43 -15.67 3.16
N LEU A 216 -4.19 -14.70 3.67
CA LEU A 216 -3.65 -13.39 4.01
C LEU A 216 -2.65 -13.48 5.17
N TYR A 217 -2.98 -14.21 6.22
CA TYR A 217 -2.08 -14.45 7.33
C TYR A 217 -0.80 -15.17 6.88
N GLY A 218 -0.87 -16.19 6.03
CA GLY A 218 0.34 -16.91 5.59
C GLY A 218 1.22 -16.13 4.60
N HIS A 219 0.61 -15.26 3.79
CA HIS A 219 1.22 -14.79 2.56
C HIS A 219 0.95 -13.33 2.20
N PHE A 220 0.27 -12.55 3.02
CA PHE A 220 0.12 -11.11 2.80
C PHE A 220 1.31 -10.34 3.39
N VAL A 221 1.33 -9.03 3.15
CA VAL A 221 2.41 -8.08 3.45
C VAL A 221 3.19 -8.43 4.73
N GLU A 222 4.50 -8.56 4.56
CA GLU A 222 5.49 -8.71 5.63
C GLU A 222 6.37 -7.46 5.59
N ASP A 223 6.87 -7.03 6.74
CA ASP A 223 7.93 -6.03 6.79
C ASP A 223 9.20 -6.56 6.08
N ASP A 224 10.10 -5.64 5.71
CA ASP A 224 11.35 -5.95 5.01
C ASP A 224 12.21 -7.03 5.70
N HIS A 225 12.03 -7.19 7.02
CA HIS A 225 12.75 -8.13 7.86
C HIS A 225 11.95 -9.39 8.21
N GLY A 226 10.68 -9.48 7.83
CA GLY A 226 9.79 -10.60 8.15
C GLY A 226 9.49 -10.78 9.64
N GLN A 227 9.67 -9.74 10.45
CA GLN A 227 9.39 -9.72 11.90
C GLN A 227 7.92 -9.45 12.21
N PHE A 228 7.22 -8.71 11.34
CA PHE A 228 5.83 -8.33 11.50
C PHE A 228 5.00 -8.72 10.30
N ARG A 229 3.78 -9.18 10.60
CA ARG A 229 2.82 -9.62 9.60
C ARG A 229 1.44 -9.13 9.98
N PHE A 230 0.71 -8.55 9.04
CA PHE A 230 -0.65 -8.12 9.32
C PHE A 230 -1.54 -9.30 9.67
N ASN A 231 -2.26 -9.14 10.77
CA ASN A 231 -3.26 -10.06 11.26
C ASN A 231 -4.64 -9.42 11.10
N TYR A 232 -5.15 -9.47 9.87
CA TYR A 232 -6.51 -9.01 9.57
C TYR A 232 -7.50 -9.96 10.20
N SER A 233 -8.18 -9.57 11.28
CA SER A 233 -9.18 -10.43 11.90
C SER A 233 -10.35 -10.72 10.95
N VAL A 234 -11.08 -11.80 11.21
CA VAL A 234 -12.33 -12.13 10.49
C VAL A 234 -13.32 -10.95 10.55
N SER A 235 -13.45 -10.29 11.71
CA SER A 235 -14.28 -9.08 11.85
C SER A 235 -13.80 -7.95 10.95
N PHE A 236 -12.48 -7.73 10.86
CA PHE A 236 -11.91 -6.71 9.98
C PHE A 236 -12.21 -7.01 8.51
N LEU A 237 -12.01 -8.25 8.07
CA LEU A 237 -12.28 -8.65 6.69
C LEU A 237 -13.77 -8.51 6.33
N LYS A 238 -14.69 -8.88 7.23
CA LYS A 238 -16.13 -8.63 7.02
C LYS A 238 -16.41 -7.12 6.92
N TRP A 239 -15.86 -6.32 7.83
CA TRP A 239 -16.02 -4.87 7.82
C TRP A 239 -15.47 -4.22 6.55
N ALA A 240 -14.30 -4.66 6.06
CA ALA A 240 -13.66 -4.09 4.89
C ALA A 240 -14.28 -4.54 3.55
N LEU A 241 -14.71 -5.81 3.46
CA LEU A 241 -15.10 -6.43 2.17
C LEU A 241 -16.62 -6.50 1.96
N LEU A 242 -17.42 -6.39 3.03
CA LEU A 242 -18.88 -6.40 2.96
C LEU A 242 -19.48 -4.98 3.12
N SER A 243 -18.85 -3.98 2.50
CA SER A 243 -19.34 -2.60 2.49
C SER A 243 -20.65 -2.45 1.70
N PRO A 244 -21.48 -1.43 1.95
CA PRO A 244 -22.72 -1.24 1.20
C PRO A 244 -22.50 -1.29 -0.32
N GLY A 245 -23.30 -2.12 -1.01
CA GLY A 245 -23.17 -2.37 -2.45
C GLY A 245 -22.16 -3.45 -2.85
N TRP A 246 -21.48 -4.09 -1.89
CA TRP A 246 -20.54 -5.18 -2.17
C TRP A 246 -21.16 -6.30 -3.00
N THR A 247 -20.30 -7.00 -3.73
CA THR A 247 -20.69 -8.16 -4.53
C THR A 247 -19.63 -9.24 -4.42
N LYS A 248 -20.05 -10.48 -4.20
CA LYS A 248 -19.13 -11.63 -4.17
C LYS A 248 -18.35 -11.77 -5.47
N GLU A 249 -18.91 -11.32 -6.60
CA GLU A 249 -18.24 -11.38 -7.90
C GLU A 249 -16.89 -10.64 -7.90
N TRP A 250 -16.72 -9.63 -7.04
CA TRP A 250 -15.46 -8.89 -6.91
C TRP A 250 -14.51 -9.50 -5.89
N HIS A 251 -14.84 -10.63 -5.28
CA HIS A 251 -13.96 -11.41 -4.40
C HIS A 251 -13.40 -12.59 -5.18
N VAL A 252 -12.33 -12.33 -5.94
CA VAL A 252 -11.78 -13.28 -6.90
C VAL A 252 -10.67 -14.09 -6.25
N GLY A 253 -10.86 -15.40 -6.17
CA GLY A 253 -9.85 -16.35 -5.71
C GLY A 253 -9.34 -17.27 -6.82
N VAL A 254 -8.19 -17.88 -6.57
CA VAL A 254 -7.66 -19.01 -7.36
C VAL A 254 -7.40 -20.17 -6.42
N ARG A 255 -7.95 -21.34 -6.74
CA ARG A 255 -7.70 -22.60 -6.03
C ARG A 255 -6.81 -23.51 -6.87
N ALA A 256 -5.99 -24.31 -6.20
CA ALA A 256 -5.31 -25.43 -6.84
C ALA A 256 -6.33 -26.57 -7.05
N THR A 257 -6.53 -27.03 -8.28
CA THR A 257 -7.60 -27.99 -8.63
C THR A 257 -7.49 -29.29 -7.86
N ALA A 258 -6.27 -29.77 -7.62
CA ALA A 258 -6.03 -31.07 -7.00
C ALA A 258 -6.23 -31.10 -5.48
N SER A 259 -6.02 -29.97 -4.78
CA SER A 259 -6.14 -29.88 -3.32
C SER A 259 -7.25 -28.97 -2.85
N ARG A 260 -7.86 -28.20 -3.76
CA ARG A 260 -8.87 -27.19 -3.52
C ARG A 260 -8.42 -26.04 -2.59
N LYS A 261 -7.12 -25.97 -2.26
CA LYS A 261 -6.56 -24.91 -1.42
C LYS A 261 -6.55 -23.57 -2.14
N LEU A 262 -6.97 -22.50 -1.46
CA LEU A 262 -6.87 -21.14 -1.95
C LEU A 262 -5.39 -20.68 -2.00
N VAL A 263 -4.93 -20.27 -3.18
CA VAL A 263 -3.51 -19.90 -3.43
C VAL A 263 -3.33 -18.45 -3.87
N ALA A 264 -4.40 -17.79 -4.29
CA ALA A 264 -4.38 -16.35 -4.55
C ALA A 264 -5.76 -15.74 -4.35
N PHE A 265 -5.79 -14.45 -4.04
CA PHE A 265 -6.99 -13.66 -3.79
C PHE A 265 -6.78 -12.21 -4.23
N ILE A 266 -7.81 -11.59 -4.76
CA ILE A 266 -7.90 -10.15 -5.00
C ILE A 266 -9.35 -9.74 -4.76
N SER A 267 -9.55 -8.56 -4.18
CA SER A 267 -10.89 -8.07 -3.84
C SER A 267 -11.14 -6.67 -4.37
N GLY A 268 -12.42 -6.37 -4.60
CA GLY A 268 -12.92 -5.04 -4.85
C GLY A 268 -14.19 -4.75 -4.05
N VAL A 269 -14.39 -3.49 -3.68
CA VAL A 269 -15.64 -2.96 -3.13
C VAL A 269 -16.06 -1.70 -3.88
N PRO A 270 -17.36 -1.38 -3.99
CA PRO A 270 -17.79 -0.18 -4.70
C PRO A 270 -17.49 1.07 -3.88
N VAL A 271 -17.14 2.15 -4.57
CA VAL A 271 -16.92 3.46 -3.97
C VAL A 271 -17.32 4.57 -4.93
N GLU A 272 -18.06 5.55 -4.42
CA GLU A 272 -18.23 6.83 -5.11
C GLU A 272 -17.03 7.72 -4.78
N LEU A 273 -16.13 7.89 -5.75
CA LEU A 273 -14.90 8.64 -5.57
C LEU A 273 -14.98 9.98 -6.28
N ARG A 274 -14.98 11.08 -5.52
CA ARG A 274 -14.85 12.42 -6.10
C ARG A 274 -13.38 12.70 -6.40
N VAL A 275 -13.08 13.01 -7.65
CA VAL A 275 -11.80 13.55 -8.12
C VAL A 275 -12.06 14.95 -8.68
N ARG A 276 -11.68 15.95 -7.91
CA ARG A 276 -11.94 17.38 -8.11
C ARG A 276 -13.44 17.64 -8.30
N GLN A 277 -13.86 17.93 -9.52
CA GLN A 277 -15.26 18.21 -9.88
C GLN A 277 -16.04 16.99 -10.36
N LYS A 278 -15.38 15.87 -10.67
CA LYS A 278 -16.03 14.66 -11.20
C LYS A 278 -16.22 13.64 -10.09
N VAL A 279 -17.39 12.99 -10.05
CA VAL A 279 -17.65 11.85 -9.18
C VAL A 279 -17.59 10.59 -10.04
N LEU A 280 -16.74 9.65 -9.63
CA LEU A 280 -16.47 8.40 -10.33
C LEU A 280 -17.16 7.27 -9.56
N HIS A 281 -18.03 6.53 -10.26
CA HIS A 281 -18.50 5.23 -9.78
C HIS A 281 -17.38 4.20 -10.01
N ALA A 282 -16.57 3.97 -8.98
CA ALA A 282 -15.33 3.22 -9.06
C ALA A 282 -15.35 1.99 -8.15
N SER A 283 -14.41 1.07 -8.39
CA SER A 283 -14.10 -0.01 -7.46
C SER A 283 -12.83 0.31 -6.66
N GLU A 284 -12.88 0.21 -5.34
CA GLU A 284 -11.69 0.20 -4.49
C GLU A 284 -11.10 -1.21 -4.49
N ILE A 285 -9.90 -1.38 -5.03
CA ILE A 285 -9.23 -2.67 -5.14
C ILE A 285 -8.23 -2.83 -3.99
N ASN A 286 -8.37 -3.91 -3.23
CA ASN A 286 -7.51 -4.20 -2.09
C ASN A 286 -7.28 -5.72 -1.92
N PHE A 287 -6.41 -6.10 -0.97
CA PHE A 287 -6.10 -7.47 -0.58
C PHE A 287 -5.59 -8.39 -1.70
N LEU A 288 -4.85 -7.83 -2.68
CA LEU A 288 -4.13 -8.65 -3.66
C LEU A 288 -3.06 -9.49 -2.96
N CYS A 289 -3.33 -10.79 -2.82
CA CYS A 289 -2.46 -11.75 -2.17
C CYS A 289 -2.19 -12.94 -3.07
N ILE A 290 -0.92 -13.33 -3.17
CA ILE A 290 -0.50 -14.53 -3.88
C ILE A 290 0.43 -15.31 -2.96
N HIS A 291 0.17 -16.61 -2.85
CA HIS A 291 1.00 -17.57 -2.13
C HIS A 291 2.48 -17.38 -2.50
N LYS A 292 3.37 -17.37 -1.51
CA LYS A 292 4.77 -16.95 -1.68
C LYS A 292 5.49 -17.70 -2.82
N LYS A 293 5.28 -19.01 -2.93
CA LYS A 293 5.86 -19.88 -3.98
C LYS A 293 5.42 -19.52 -5.41
N LEU A 294 4.27 -18.84 -5.59
CA LEU A 294 3.70 -18.51 -6.90
C LEU A 294 3.96 -17.06 -7.35
N ARG A 295 4.61 -16.23 -6.52
CA ARG A 295 4.77 -14.78 -6.79
C ARG A 295 5.59 -14.44 -8.04
N ALA A 296 6.50 -15.33 -8.46
CA ALA A 296 7.32 -15.15 -9.67
C ALA A 296 6.66 -15.68 -10.95
N LYS A 297 5.42 -16.21 -10.86
CA LYS A 297 4.73 -16.92 -11.96
C LYS A 297 3.76 -16.05 -12.75
N ARG A 298 3.86 -14.72 -12.64
CA ARG A 298 3.00 -13.74 -13.34
C ARG A 298 1.48 -13.91 -13.09
N LEU A 299 1.09 -14.47 -11.95
CA LEU A 299 -0.32 -14.65 -11.58
C LEU A 299 -1.03 -13.32 -11.24
N ALA A 300 -0.31 -12.32 -10.71
CA ALA A 300 -0.88 -11.01 -10.38
C ALA A 300 -1.52 -10.30 -11.60
N PRO A 301 -0.83 -10.16 -12.75
CA PRO A 301 -1.45 -9.69 -13.99
C PRO A 301 -2.74 -10.41 -14.40
N VAL A 302 -2.83 -11.72 -14.18
CA VAL A 302 -3.99 -12.53 -14.54
C VAL A 302 -5.16 -12.23 -13.61
N LEU A 303 -4.90 -12.14 -12.30
CA LEU A 303 -5.88 -11.72 -11.29
C LEU A 303 -6.41 -10.30 -11.56
N ILE A 304 -5.53 -9.35 -11.86
CA ILE A 304 -5.91 -7.96 -12.15
C ILE A 304 -6.80 -7.90 -13.39
N LYS A 305 -6.46 -8.63 -14.46
CA LYS A 305 -7.31 -8.71 -15.66
C LYS A 305 -8.68 -9.30 -15.36
N GLU A 306 -8.75 -10.34 -14.55
CA GLU A 306 -10.02 -10.99 -14.22
C GLU A 306 -10.91 -10.09 -13.36
N ILE A 307 -10.39 -9.48 -12.29
CA ILE A 307 -11.21 -8.56 -11.48
C ILE A 307 -11.66 -7.34 -12.31
N THR A 308 -10.80 -6.83 -13.20
CA THR A 308 -11.16 -5.74 -14.12
C THR A 308 -12.33 -6.15 -15.02
N ARG A 309 -12.28 -7.36 -15.60
CA ARG A 309 -13.36 -7.92 -16.43
C ARG A 309 -14.68 -8.00 -15.63
N ARG A 310 -14.63 -8.44 -14.37
CA ARG A 310 -15.82 -8.53 -13.51
C ARG A 310 -16.39 -7.17 -13.12
N CYS A 311 -15.55 -6.17 -12.84
CA CYS A 311 -15.98 -4.79 -12.64
C CYS A 311 -16.66 -4.23 -13.90
N TYR A 312 -16.06 -4.46 -15.07
CA TYR A 312 -16.61 -4.02 -16.36
C TYR A 312 -17.98 -4.65 -16.68
N LEU A 313 -18.17 -5.94 -16.38
CA LEU A 313 -19.48 -6.60 -16.52
C LEU A 313 -20.57 -5.97 -15.65
N GLN A 314 -20.20 -5.33 -14.54
CA GLN A 314 -21.10 -4.58 -13.67
C GLN A 314 -21.12 -3.08 -13.95
N LYS A 315 -20.56 -2.64 -15.09
CA LYS A 315 -20.54 -1.24 -15.54
C LYS A 315 -19.69 -0.30 -14.67
N THR A 316 -18.71 -0.84 -13.96
CA THR A 316 -17.73 -0.07 -13.18
C THR A 316 -16.41 -0.02 -13.94
N TRP A 317 -16.02 1.17 -14.43
CA TRP A 317 -14.93 1.31 -15.40
C TRP A 317 -13.63 1.85 -14.81
N GLN A 318 -13.70 2.47 -13.63
CA GLN A 318 -12.57 3.04 -12.92
C GLN A 318 -12.32 2.30 -11.62
N ALA A 319 -11.09 2.36 -11.14
CA ALA A 319 -10.73 1.81 -9.84
C ALA A 319 -9.75 2.72 -9.10
N ILE A 320 -9.75 2.65 -7.78
CA ILE A 320 -8.71 3.21 -6.93
C ILE A 320 -7.97 2.08 -6.23
N TYR A 321 -6.65 2.18 -6.16
CA TYR A 321 -5.82 1.24 -5.43
C TYR A 321 -4.57 1.91 -4.91
N THR A 322 -3.97 1.31 -3.89
CA THR A 322 -2.70 1.77 -3.32
C THR A 322 -1.65 0.68 -3.36
N ALA A 323 -0.38 1.10 -3.35
CA ALA A 323 0.74 0.20 -3.20
C ALA A 323 1.87 0.89 -2.44
N GLY A 324 2.61 0.12 -1.64
CA GLY A 324 3.87 0.58 -1.03
C GLY A 324 5.07 0.52 -1.99
N VAL A 325 4.91 -0.16 -3.13
CA VAL A 325 5.88 -0.13 -4.24
C VAL A 325 5.47 0.93 -5.27
N VAL A 326 6.45 1.54 -5.90
CA VAL A 326 6.21 2.54 -6.95
C VAL A 326 5.84 1.84 -8.26
N LEU A 327 4.66 2.16 -8.78
CA LEU A 327 4.17 1.77 -10.10
C LEU A 327 4.09 3.04 -10.98
N PRO A 328 4.36 2.97 -12.29
CA PRO A 328 4.16 4.11 -13.19
C PRO A 328 2.67 4.38 -13.45
N LYS A 329 2.12 5.59 -13.28
CA LYS A 329 2.58 6.77 -12.51
C LYS A 329 1.56 7.03 -11.37
N PRO A 330 1.99 7.27 -10.12
CA PRO A 330 1.06 7.53 -9.02
C PRO A 330 0.39 8.91 -9.17
N VAL A 331 -0.88 8.98 -8.75
CA VAL A 331 -1.66 10.23 -8.67
C VAL A 331 -1.23 11.05 -7.47
N SER A 332 -0.92 10.39 -6.36
CA SER A 332 -0.41 11.01 -5.14
C SER A 332 0.47 10.05 -4.36
N THR A 333 1.31 10.58 -3.48
CA THR A 333 2.17 9.79 -2.57
C THR A 333 2.10 10.39 -1.18
N CYS A 334 1.70 9.58 -0.21
CA CYS A 334 1.60 9.95 1.19
C CYS A 334 2.63 9.17 2.01
N ARG A 335 3.09 9.74 3.12
CA ARG A 335 4.09 9.10 3.99
C ARG A 335 3.46 8.58 5.28
N TYR A 336 3.88 7.41 5.74
CA TYR A 336 3.45 6.86 7.02
C TYR A 336 4.14 7.57 8.18
N PHE A 337 3.40 7.70 9.28
CA PHE A 337 3.83 8.29 10.53
C PHE A 337 3.30 7.45 11.69
N HIS A 338 4.11 7.34 12.74
CA HIS A 338 3.86 6.45 13.87
C HIS A 338 3.98 7.18 15.20
N ARG A 339 2.99 7.02 16.07
CA ARG A 339 2.97 7.58 17.42
C ARG A 339 2.94 6.45 18.45
N SER A 340 4.04 6.29 19.20
CA SER A 340 4.17 5.21 20.19
C SER A 340 3.28 5.41 21.42
N LEU A 341 2.28 4.55 21.63
CA LEU A 341 1.44 4.56 22.83
C LEU A 341 2.05 3.71 23.96
N ASN A 342 2.67 2.60 23.57
CA ASN A 342 3.40 1.68 24.44
C ASN A 342 4.85 1.51 23.95
N TRP A 343 5.66 2.55 24.18
CA TRP A 343 7.02 2.59 23.65
C TRP A 343 7.90 1.41 24.10
N GLN A 344 7.76 0.96 25.35
CA GLN A 344 8.54 -0.17 25.86
C GLN A 344 8.27 -1.45 25.06
N LYS A 345 6.99 -1.80 24.84
CA LYS A 345 6.64 -2.97 24.04
C LYS A 345 7.16 -2.84 22.61
N LEU A 346 6.97 -1.67 21.98
CA LEU A 346 7.45 -1.41 20.61
C LEU A 346 8.98 -1.54 20.49
N TYR A 347 9.72 -1.15 21.52
CA TYR A 347 11.17 -1.35 21.57
C TYR A 347 11.54 -2.83 21.73
N GLU A 348 10.86 -3.55 22.64
CA GLU A 348 11.11 -4.97 22.91
C GLU A 348 10.82 -5.89 21.72
N VAL A 349 9.89 -5.51 20.84
CA VAL A 349 9.59 -6.25 19.59
C VAL A 349 10.40 -5.76 18.38
N GLY A 350 11.25 -4.74 18.54
CA GLY A 350 12.07 -4.19 17.44
C GLY A 350 11.35 -3.20 16.51
N PHE A 351 10.10 -2.84 16.80
CA PHE A 351 9.32 -1.89 15.98
C PHE A 351 9.87 -0.46 16.08
N SER A 352 10.34 -0.05 17.27
CA SER A 352 10.91 1.29 17.49
C SER A 352 12.37 1.20 17.93
N PRO A 353 13.33 1.77 17.20
CA PRO A 353 14.72 1.77 17.62
C PRO A 353 14.95 2.71 18.81
N MET A 354 15.93 2.40 19.66
CA MET A 354 16.36 3.31 20.74
C MET A 354 17.09 4.53 20.15
N PRO A 355 16.65 5.77 20.42
CA PRO A 355 17.40 6.95 20.00
C PRO A 355 18.77 7.02 20.69
N ARG A 356 19.78 7.56 19.97
CA ARG A 356 21.12 7.76 20.53
C ARG A 356 21.05 8.56 21.82
N HIS A 357 21.80 8.12 22.83
CA HIS A 357 21.87 8.76 24.15
C HIS A 357 20.54 8.87 24.92
N SER A 358 19.57 7.99 24.63
CA SER A 358 18.31 7.91 25.38
C SER A 358 18.20 6.65 26.23
N THR A 359 17.17 6.61 27.09
CA THR A 359 16.86 5.46 27.94
C THR A 359 15.39 5.09 27.80
N VAL A 360 15.04 3.84 28.11
CA VAL A 360 13.64 3.35 28.10
C VAL A 360 12.75 4.27 28.95
N ALA A 361 13.18 4.62 30.16
CA ALA A 361 12.44 5.51 31.06
C ALA A 361 12.24 6.92 30.48
N GLN A 362 13.24 7.46 29.76
CA GLN A 362 13.09 8.75 29.08
C GLN A 362 12.07 8.66 27.95
N GLN A 363 12.10 7.62 27.13
CA GLN A 363 11.16 7.45 26.03
C GLN A 363 9.72 7.23 26.52
N ILE A 364 9.53 6.44 27.58
CA ILE A 364 8.22 6.29 28.24
C ILE A 364 7.69 7.65 28.71
N ARG A 365 8.54 8.50 29.31
CA ARG A 365 8.15 9.85 29.72
C ARG A 365 7.85 10.76 28.52
N ASN A 366 8.66 10.71 27.47
CA ASN A 366 8.49 11.53 26.27
C ASN A 366 7.13 11.29 25.60
N TYR A 367 6.65 10.05 25.63
CA TYR A 367 5.41 9.65 24.99
C TYR A 367 4.23 9.50 25.96
N LYS A 368 4.40 9.87 27.24
CA LYS A 368 3.33 9.85 28.24
C LYS A 368 2.17 10.72 27.79
N LEU A 369 0.96 10.18 27.94
CA LEU A 369 -0.31 10.85 27.65
C LEU A 369 -1.08 11.08 28.96
N PRO A 370 -1.96 12.09 29.01
CA PRO A 370 -2.92 12.25 30.11
C PRO A 370 -3.85 11.04 30.27
N GLU A 371 -4.49 10.91 31.43
CA GLU A 371 -5.43 9.82 31.72
C GLU A 371 -6.86 10.10 31.23
N LYS A 372 -7.23 11.39 31.15
CA LYS A 372 -8.56 11.86 30.77
C LYS A 372 -8.46 12.75 29.55
N THR A 373 -9.46 12.63 28.67
CA THR A 373 -9.65 13.51 27.52
C THR A 373 -10.02 14.91 28.00
N SER A 374 -9.73 15.91 27.17
CA SER A 374 -9.86 17.32 27.52
C SER A 374 -11.00 18.04 26.79
N THR A 375 -11.41 17.53 25.62
CA THR A 375 -12.47 18.14 24.81
C THR A 375 -13.83 17.96 25.49
N LYS A 376 -14.48 19.09 25.81
CA LYS A 376 -15.85 19.10 26.37
C LYS A 376 -16.84 18.58 25.33
N GLY A 377 -17.83 17.80 25.77
CA GLY A 377 -18.84 17.23 24.87
C GLY A 377 -18.39 16.00 24.08
N LEU A 378 -17.14 15.55 24.26
CA LEU A 378 -16.61 14.35 23.60
C LEU A 378 -17.31 13.10 24.13
N ARG A 379 -17.96 12.35 23.23
CA ARG A 379 -18.59 11.06 23.51
C ARG A 379 -18.47 10.11 22.32
N GLN A 380 -18.82 8.84 22.53
CA GLN A 380 -18.90 7.87 21.43
C GLN A 380 -20.04 8.26 20.47
N MET A 381 -19.84 7.98 19.19
CA MET A 381 -20.87 8.14 18.16
C MET A 381 -22.00 7.13 18.37
N GLU A 382 -23.24 7.59 18.22
CA GLU A 382 -24.46 6.80 18.30
C GLU A 382 -25.23 6.86 16.97
N ALA A 383 -26.19 5.94 16.77
CA ALA A 383 -27.00 5.89 15.55
C ALA A 383 -27.79 7.18 15.28
N LYS A 384 -28.14 7.94 16.32
CA LYS A 384 -28.83 9.23 16.19
C LYS A 384 -27.95 10.32 15.56
N ASP A 385 -26.64 10.17 15.60
CA ASP A 385 -25.68 11.16 15.11
C ASP A 385 -25.39 11.00 13.61
N LEU A 386 -25.86 9.92 12.97
CA LEU A 386 -25.52 9.56 11.58
C LEU A 386 -25.76 10.71 10.60
N ASP A 387 -26.89 11.40 10.69
CA ASP A 387 -27.23 12.49 9.77
C ASP A 387 -26.32 13.72 9.98
N ALA A 388 -26.04 14.07 11.23
CA ALA A 388 -25.15 15.19 11.57
C ALA A 388 -23.70 14.91 11.15
N VAL A 389 -23.21 13.70 11.42
CA VAL A 389 -21.87 13.24 11.01
C VAL A 389 -21.76 13.21 9.49
N LEU A 390 -22.77 12.69 8.77
CA LEU A 390 -22.78 12.68 7.30
C LEU A 390 -22.71 14.09 6.72
N ALA A 391 -23.50 15.03 7.25
CA ALA A 391 -23.51 16.41 6.79
C ALA A 391 -22.16 17.11 7.01
N LEU A 392 -21.57 16.93 8.20
CA LEU A 392 -20.25 17.48 8.54
C LEU A 392 -19.14 16.82 7.70
N PHE A 393 -19.19 15.50 7.53
CA PHE A 393 -18.24 14.76 6.70
C PHE A 393 -18.25 15.23 5.25
N LYS A 394 -19.43 15.33 4.62
CA LYS A 394 -19.55 15.81 3.23
C LYS A 394 -18.97 17.21 3.06
N SER A 395 -19.28 18.10 4.00
CA SER A 395 -18.79 19.48 3.97
C SER A 395 -17.26 19.54 4.12
N TYR A 396 -16.71 18.77 5.04
CA TYR A 396 -15.27 18.75 5.31
C TYR A 396 -14.48 18.04 4.20
N MET A 397 -14.98 16.91 3.69
CA MET A 397 -14.38 16.17 2.58
C MET A 397 -14.40 16.96 1.27
N GLY A 398 -15.36 17.88 1.10
CA GLY A 398 -15.47 18.75 -0.08
C GLY A 398 -14.23 19.62 -0.35
N LYS A 399 -13.38 19.83 0.66
CA LYS A 399 -12.13 20.61 0.55
C LYS A 399 -11.02 19.89 -0.20
N PHE A 400 -11.02 18.56 -0.18
CA PHE A 400 -9.91 17.77 -0.73
C PHE A 400 -10.07 17.56 -2.24
N ASP A 401 -8.98 17.33 -2.94
CA ASP A 401 -9.00 17.05 -4.37
C ASP A 401 -9.55 15.66 -4.68
N MET A 402 -9.25 14.66 -3.84
CA MET A 402 -9.75 13.29 -4.02
C MET A 402 -10.32 12.76 -2.72
N ALA A 403 -11.62 12.47 -2.67
CA ALA A 403 -12.29 12.01 -1.45
C ALA A 403 -13.50 11.12 -1.76
N PRO A 404 -13.89 10.21 -0.86
CA PRO A 404 -15.11 9.43 -1.04
C PRO A 404 -16.37 10.29 -0.84
N VAL A 405 -17.45 9.88 -1.50
CA VAL A 405 -18.78 10.49 -1.37
C VAL A 405 -19.69 9.50 -0.67
N PHE A 406 -19.64 9.49 0.67
CA PHE A 406 -20.44 8.54 1.43
C PHE A 406 -21.93 8.87 1.48
N THR A 407 -22.71 7.81 1.49
CA THR A 407 -24.12 7.72 1.83
C THR A 407 -24.31 7.53 3.34
N LYS A 408 -25.57 7.55 3.80
CA LYS A 408 -25.87 7.30 5.22
C LYS A 408 -25.57 5.85 5.59
N GLU A 409 -25.87 4.92 4.70
CA GLU A 409 -25.58 3.50 4.86
C GLU A 409 -24.07 3.25 5.00
N GLU A 410 -23.25 3.97 4.22
CA GLU A 410 -21.79 3.89 4.33
C GLU A 410 -21.25 4.50 5.61
N ILE A 411 -21.79 5.62 6.09
CA ILE A 411 -21.38 6.18 7.41
C ILE A 411 -21.75 5.20 8.55
N ASP A 412 -22.94 4.58 8.50
CA ASP A 412 -23.32 3.55 9.47
C ASP A 412 -22.33 2.38 9.44
N HIS A 413 -22.06 1.83 8.26
CA HIS A 413 -21.15 0.69 8.10
C HIS A 413 -19.69 1.00 8.50
N TRP A 414 -19.15 2.13 8.03
CA TRP A 414 -17.74 2.46 8.19
C TRP A 414 -17.40 3.07 9.55
N MET A 415 -18.31 3.85 10.14
CA MET A 415 -18.00 4.66 11.32
C MET A 415 -18.77 4.27 12.57
N LEU A 416 -19.94 3.65 12.47
CA LEU A 416 -20.70 3.24 13.66
C LEU A 416 -20.31 1.83 14.09
N HIS A 417 -19.81 1.71 15.32
CA HIS A 417 -19.63 0.39 15.93
C HIS A 417 -20.97 -0.11 16.49
N LYS A 418 -21.46 -1.22 15.95
CA LYS A 418 -22.65 -1.92 16.45
C LYS A 418 -22.24 -2.79 17.63
N ASN A 419 -22.61 -2.40 18.85
CA ASN A 419 -22.25 -3.11 20.09
C ASN A 419 -22.78 -4.56 20.11
N ASP A 420 -23.81 -4.84 19.33
CA ASP A 420 -24.49 -6.14 19.27
C ASP A 420 -23.87 -7.06 18.21
N ALA A 421 -22.87 -6.58 17.46
CA ALA A 421 -22.24 -7.36 16.40
C ALA A 421 -21.36 -8.47 17.00
N PRO A 422 -21.47 -9.72 16.49
CA PRO A 422 -20.58 -10.79 16.91
C PRO A 422 -19.15 -10.51 16.44
N GLY A 423 -18.18 -10.57 17.35
CA GLY A 423 -16.75 -10.49 17.06
C GLY A 423 -16.05 -9.23 17.56
N ASP A 424 -14.77 -9.11 17.21
CA ASP A 424 -13.93 -8.00 17.68
C ASP A 424 -14.34 -6.66 17.09
N ARG A 425 -14.27 -5.61 17.93
CA ARG A 425 -14.45 -4.22 17.49
C ARG A 425 -13.33 -3.81 16.53
N VAL A 426 -13.72 -3.30 15.36
CA VAL A 426 -12.80 -2.86 14.30
C VAL A 426 -12.61 -1.34 14.27
N VAL A 427 -13.65 -0.56 14.55
CA VAL A 427 -13.63 0.92 14.44
C VAL A 427 -14.06 1.61 15.73
N TRP A 428 -13.43 2.74 16.01
CA TRP A 428 -13.75 3.64 17.11
C TRP A 428 -14.02 5.03 16.58
N THR A 429 -15.25 5.50 16.75
CA THR A 429 -15.67 6.84 16.33
C THR A 429 -16.23 7.62 17.51
N TYR A 430 -15.82 8.87 17.61
CA TYR A 430 -16.23 9.80 18.64
C TYR A 430 -16.72 11.10 18.00
N VAL A 431 -17.74 11.69 18.63
CA VAL A 431 -18.31 12.99 18.24
C VAL A 431 -18.13 13.98 19.37
N VAL A 432 -18.07 15.25 19.02
CA VAL A 432 -18.08 16.37 19.98
C VAL A 432 -19.39 17.11 19.83
N GLU A 433 -20.22 17.00 20.86
CA GLU A 433 -21.50 17.69 20.95
C GLU A 433 -21.33 19.01 21.70
N ASP A 434 -21.75 20.11 21.08
CA ASP A 434 -21.76 21.41 21.74
C ASP A 434 -22.70 21.37 22.96
N PRO A 435 -22.24 21.71 24.18
CA PRO A 435 -23.07 21.64 25.37
C PRO A 435 -24.34 22.49 25.32
N ASP A 436 -24.29 23.63 24.62
CA ASP A 436 -25.32 24.64 24.58
C ASP A 436 -26.29 24.40 23.40
N THR A 437 -25.76 24.17 22.19
CA THR A 437 -26.60 23.99 20.99
C THR A 437 -27.03 22.54 20.75
N LYS A 438 -26.35 21.57 21.38
CA LYS A 438 -26.51 20.12 21.13
C LYS A 438 -26.15 19.67 19.71
N GLU A 439 -25.51 20.53 18.94
CA GLU A 439 -25.07 20.21 17.59
C GLU A 439 -23.71 19.50 17.60
N ILE A 440 -23.49 18.62 16.63
CA ILE A 440 -22.19 17.95 16.44
C ILE A 440 -21.24 18.91 15.73
N THR A 441 -20.16 19.28 16.41
CA THR A 441 -19.17 20.26 15.94
C THR A 441 -17.94 19.60 15.33
N ASP A 442 -17.60 18.40 15.79
CA ASP A 442 -16.45 17.63 15.34
C ASP A 442 -16.75 16.13 15.45
N PHE A 443 -16.04 15.34 14.65
CA PHE A 443 -15.89 13.92 14.90
C PHE A 443 -14.52 13.43 14.46
N PHE A 444 -14.07 12.32 15.03
CA PHE A 444 -12.88 11.60 14.57
C PHE A 444 -13.06 10.10 14.75
N SER A 445 -12.37 9.35 13.90
CA SER A 445 -12.39 7.90 13.92
C SER A 445 -11.00 7.31 13.72
N PHE A 446 -10.82 6.11 14.27
CA PHE A 446 -9.65 5.27 14.01
C PHE A 446 -10.08 3.81 13.98
N TYR A 447 -9.41 3.00 13.16
CA TYR A 447 -9.63 1.56 13.12
C TYR A 447 -8.43 0.81 13.70
N GLY A 448 -8.69 -0.41 14.18
CA GLY A 448 -7.68 -1.28 14.76
C GLY A 448 -7.23 -2.32 13.76
N LEU A 449 -5.92 -2.50 13.65
CA LEU A 449 -5.31 -3.59 12.89
C LEU A 449 -4.14 -4.13 13.71
N GLU A 450 -4.14 -5.44 13.93
CA GLU A 450 -3.08 -6.10 14.67
C GLU A 450 -2.00 -6.61 13.71
N SER A 451 -0.75 -6.60 14.17
CA SER A 451 0.34 -7.29 13.50
C SER A 451 0.88 -8.38 14.41
N SER A 452 0.96 -9.61 13.91
CA SER A 452 1.65 -10.69 14.61
C SER A 452 3.15 -10.46 14.59
N VAL A 453 3.79 -10.74 15.72
CA VAL A 453 5.23 -10.63 15.96
C VAL A 453 5.82 -12.02 15.86
N ILE A 454 6.76 -12.20 14.94
CA ILE A 454 7.40 -13.49 14.69
C ILE A 454 8.69 -13.57 15.50
N GLY A 455 8.85 -14.63 16.30
CA GLY A 455 10.11 -14.92 16.99
C GLY A 455 10.39 -14.08 18.25
N ASN A 456 9.36 -13.56 18.91
CA ASN A 456 9.50 -12.87 20.20
C ASN A 456 8.85 -13.69 21.32
N GLU A 457 9.59 -13.95 22.41
CA GLU A 457 9.12 -14.78 23.53
C GLU A 457 8.09 -14.07 24.44
N LYS A 458 8.05 -12.73 24.41
CA LYS A 458 7.26 -11.92 25.36
C LYS A 458 5.97 -11.38 24.77
N HIS A 459 5.97 -11.06 23.48
CA HIS A 459 4.85 -10.39 22.82
C HIS A 459 4.51 -11.09 21.51
N ASN A 460 3.26 -11.51 21.36
CA ASN A 460 2.80 -12.20 20.16
C ASN A 460 2.21 -11.26 19.10
N ASN A 461 1.63 -10.13 19.52
CA ASN A 461 0.99 -9.16 18.63
C ASN A 461 1.33 -7.73 19.03
N VAL A 462 1.39 -6.83 18.05
CA VAL A 462 1.37 -5.37 18.21
C VAL A 462 0.01 -4.87 17.74
N ARG A 463 -0.71 -4.15 18.61
CA ARG A 463 -2.01 -3.57 18.26
C ARG A 463 -1.81 -2.16 17.74
N ALA A 464 -2.08 -1.93 16.46
CA ALA A 464 -1.97 -0.62 15.83
C ALA A 464 -3.36 -0.01 15.61
N ALA A 465 -3.52 1.24 16.01
CA ALA A 465 -4.66 2.06 15.61
C ALA A 465 -4.26 2.89 14.39
N TYR A 466 -5.15 3.08 13.42
CA TYR A 466 -4.92 3.89 12.23
C TYR A 466 -5.93 5.03 12.19
N VAL A 467 -5.46 6.27 12.03
CA VAL A 467 -6.34 7.42 11.75
C VAL A 467 -7.20 7.08 10.54
N PHE A 468 -8.52 7.17 10.71
CA PHE A 468 -9.47 6.93 9.63
C PHE A 468 -10.01 8.27 9.14
N TYR A 469 -11.29 8.58 9.35
CA TYR A 469 -11.88 9.87 8.97
C TYR A 469 -12.13 10.77 10.17
N TYR A 470 -12.05 12.07 9.94
CA TYR A 470 -12.45 13.10 10.90
C TYR A 470 -12.98 14.32 10.17
N ALA A 471 -13.70 15.16 10.89
CA ALA A 471 -14.13 16.46 10.40
C ALA A 471 -14.31 17.42 11.56
N SER A 472 -14.11 18.70 11.29
CA SER A 472 -14.29 19.79 12.24
C SER A 472 -14.94 20.98 11.54
N THR A 473 -15.97 21.56 12.18
CA THR A 473 -16.60 22.80 11.73
C THR A 473 -15.62 23.97 11.64
N VAL A 474 -14.58 24.00 12.50
CA VAL A 474 -13.50 25.00 12.49
C VAL A 474 -12.70 24.97 11.19
N GLY A 475 -12.66 23.82 10.52
CA GLY A 475 -11.95 23.64 9.25
C GLY A 475 -12.78 23.90 8.01
N LEU A 476 -14.02 24.37 8.13
CA LEU A 476 -14.92 24.70 7.01
C LEU A 476 -14.73 26.14 6.49
N THR A 477 -13.68 26.83 6.92
CA THR A 477 -13.35 28.19 6.47
C THR A 477 -12.68 28.16 5.09
N SER A 478 -12.68 29.29 4.39
CA SER A 478 -11.96 29.45 3.12
C SER A 478 -10.44 29.65 3.28
N THR A 479 -9.94 29.68 4.52
CA THR A 479 -8.52 29.86 4.82
C THR A 479 -7.74 28.61 4.44
N PRO A 480 -6.60 28.72 3.73
CA PRO A 480 -5.73 27.58 3.45
C PRO A 480 -5.34 26.83 4.73
N PRO A 481 -5.26 25.49 4.73
CA PRO A 481 -4.98 24.70 5.94
C PRO A 481 -3.72 25.14 6.69
N GLY A 482 -2.65 25.46 5.96
CA GLY A 482 -1.37 25.89 6.55
C GLY A 482 -1.40 27.23 7.28
N GLU A 483 -2.40 28.06 7.01
CA GLU A 483 -2.61 29.37 7.65
C GLU A 483 -3.74 29.33 8.69
N ASN A 484 -4.46 28.22 8.78
CA ASN A 484 -5.59 28.06 9.69
C ASN A 484 -5.13 27.57 11.08
N GLU A 485 -4.59 28.49 11.87
CA GLU A 485 -4.13 28.20 13.24
C GLU A 485 -5.25 27.70 14.16
N ALA A 486 -6.50 28.11 13.91
CA ALA A 486 -7.67 27.62 14.65
C ALA A 486 -7.91 26.12 14.37
N LEU A 487 -7.88 25.71 13.10
CA LEU A 487 -7.98 24.31 12.71
C LEU A 487 -6.82 23.49 13.27
N LYS A 488 -5.59 23.99 13.14
CA LYS A 488 -4.40 23.34 13.69
C LYS A 488 -4.53 23.09 15.20
N THR A 489 -4.97 24.09 15.95
CA THR A 489 -5.21 23.98 17.39
C THR A 489 -6.31 22.95 17.68
N ARG A 490 -7.41 22.99 16.94
CA ARG A 490 -8.54 22.08 17.12
C ARG A 490 -8.16 20.62 16.83
N LEU A 491 -7.52 20.35 15.69
CA LEU A 491 -7.08 19.00 15.33
C LEU A 491 -6.07 18.44 16.33
N ASN A 492 -5.16 19.27 16.85
CA ASN A 492 -4.24 18.84 17.90
C ASN A 492 -4.99 18.40 19.18
N ALA A 493 -6.04 19.12 19.59
CA ALA A 493 -6.85 18.73 20.74
C ALA A 493 -7.59 17.40 20.48
N LEU A 494 -8.23 17.27 19.30
CA LEU A 494 -8.97 16.06 18.92
C LEU A 494 -8.07 14.82 18.82
N VAL A 495 -6.92 14.95 18.16
CA VAL A 495 -5.97 13.84 18.03
C VAL A 495 -5.33 13.50 19.36
N ASN A 496 -5.06 14.48 20.24
CA ASN A 496 -4.59 14.18 21.60
C ASN A 496 -5.59 13.29 22.35
N ASP A 497 -6.88 13.63 22.28
CA ASP A 497 -7.93 12.83 22.89
C ASP A 497 -8.06 11.45 22.22
N ALA A 498 -7.91 11.36 20.89
CA ALA A 498 -7.87 10.09 20.16
C ALA A 498 -6.73 9.19 20.64
N LEU A 499 -5.52 9.74 20.86
CA LEU A 499 -4.37 9.00 21.40
C LEU A 499 -4.64 8.49 22.83
N ILE A 500 -5.27 9.31 23.67
CA ILE A 500 -5.67 8.91 25.04
C ILE A 500 -6.67 7.75 24.97
N LEU A 501 -7.68 7.85 24.11
CA LEU A 501 -8.70 6.82 23.92
C LEU A 501 -8.09 5.53 23.38
N ALA A 502 -7.25 5.59 22.35
CA ALA A 502 -6.56 4.42 21.82
C ALA A 502 -5.68 3.74 22.90
N LYS A 503 -4.97 4.52 23.72
CA LYS A 503 -4.21 3.96 24.83
C LYS A 503 -5.09 3.26 25.87
N LYS A 504 -6.30 3.79 26.16
CA LYS A 504 -7.28 3.12 27.05
C LYS A 504 -7.72 1.77 26.49
N PHE A 505 -7.90 1.68 25.17
CA PHE A 505 -8.19 0.43 24.47
C PHE A 505 -6.96 -0.45 24.23
N LYS A 506 -5.82 -0.18 24.88
CA LYS A 506 -4.60 -1.01 24.84
C LYS A 506 -3.99 -1.13 23.44
N PHE A 507 -4.07 -0.07 22.63
CA PHE A 507 -3.25 0.06 21.43
C PHE A 507 -1.80 0.40 21.80
N ASP A 508 -0.86 -0.16 21.04
CA ASP A 508 0.58 -0.01 21.26
C ASP A 508 1.18 1.13 20.41
N VAL A 509 0.63 1.34 19.22
CA VAL A 509 1.03 2.39 18.27
C VAL A 509 -0.20 2.99 17.62
N PHE A 510 -0.12 4.28 17.28
CA PHE A 510 -1.13 5.00 16.55
C PHE A 510 -0.52 5.54 15.25
N ASN A 511 -1.05 5.08 14.12
CA ASN A 511 -0.53 5.31 12.78
C ASN A 511 -1.36 6.37 12.07
N ALA A 512 -0.69 7.19 11.30
CA ALA A 512 -1.31 8.18 10.42
C ALA A 512 -0.53 8.22 9.11
N LEU A 513 -1.20 8.65 8.05
CA LEU A 513 -0.54 9.08 6.82
C LEU A 513 -0.55 10.61 6.75
N THR A 514 0.22 11.20 5.86
CA THR A 514 0.13 12.63 5.51
C THR A 514 -1.13 12.99 4.71
N LEU A 515 -2.23 12.24 4.87
CA LEU A 515 -3.54 12.48 4.24
C LEU A 515 -4.26 13.66 4.88
N MET A 516 -5.26 14.20 4.18
CA MET A 516 -6.12 15.28 4.67
C MET A 516 -5.30 16.43 5.27
N ASP A 517 -5.73 16.93 6.44
CA ASP A 517 -5.07 17.98 7.20
C ASP A 517 -4.11 17.40 8.27
N ASN A 518 -3.65 16.14 8.11
CA ASN A 518 -2.87 15.46 9.15
C ASN A 518 -1.56 16.18 9.47
N SER A 519 -0.94 16.79 8.46
CA SER A 519 0.25 17.62 8.59
C SER A 519 0.17 18.66 9.72
N LEU A 520 -1.04 19.12 10.07
CA LEU A 520 -1.25 20.11 11.13
C LEU A 520 -1.00 19.59 12.55
N PHE A 521 -1.08 18.27 12.78
CA PHE A 521 -0.94 17.69 14.12
C PHE A 521 0.22 16.69 14.28
N LEU A 522 0.78 16.16 13.18
CA LEU A 522 1.79 15.08 13.24
C LEU A 522 2.98 15.44 14.15
N GLU A 523 3.63 16.58 13.93
CA GLU A 523 4.82 16.97 14.70
C GLU A 523 4.49 17.26 16.17
N GLN A 524 3.47 18.08 16.42
CA GLN A 524 3.08 18.50 17.78
C GLN A 524 2.57 17.32 18.62
N GLN A 525 1.84 16.38 18.02
CA GLN A 525 1.42 15.15 18.70
C GLN A 525 2.53 14.09 18.77
N LYS A 526 3.75 14.39 18.30
CA LYS A 526 4.94 13.52 18.36
C LYS A 526 4.85 12.26 17.51
N PHE A 527 4.20 12.34 16.36
CA PHE A 527 4.28 11.29 15.35
C PHE A 527 5.68 11.32 14.72
N GLY A 528 6.38 10.19 14.77
CA GLY A 528 7.65 9.99 14.09
C GLY A 528 7.42 9.58 12.64
N ALA A 529 8.23 10.10 11.73
CA ALA A 529 8.14 9.74 10.32
C ALA A 529 8.56 8.27 10.13
N GLY A 530 7.68 7.50 9.48
CA GLY A 530 7.97 6.14 9.04
C GLY A 530 8.87 6.13 7.80
N ASP A 531 9.38 4.95 7.49
CA ASP A 531 10.13 4.63 6.27
C ASP A 531 9.21 4.26 5.10
N GLY A 532 7.97 3.86 5.37
CA GLY A 532 6.96 3.53 4.38
C GLY A 532 6.31 4.76 3.72
N GLN A 533 6.07 4.65 2.42
CA GLN A 533 5.18 5.52 1.64
C GLN A 533 4.02 4.71 1.09
N LEU A 534 2.89 5.37 0.88
CA LEU A 534 1.71 4.81 0.23
C LEU A 534 1.41 5.63 -1.02
N HIS A 535 1.44 4.96 -2.17
CA HIS A 535 1.18 5.57 -3.46
C HIS A 535 -0.24 5.28 -3.91
N TYR A 536 -0.96 6.32 -4.33
CA TYR A 536 -2.34 6.25 -4.81
C TYR A 536 -2.37 6.19 -6.33
N TYR A 537 -3.21 5.30 -6.86
CA TYR A 537 -3.38 5.10 -8.29
C TYR A 537 -4.86 5.09 -8.66
N LEU A 538 -5.15 5.61 -9.84
CA LEU A 538 -6.45 5.46 -10.49
C LEU A 538 -6.30 4.61 -11.75
N TYR A 539 -7.10 3.58 -11.84
CA TYR A 539 -7.22 2.75 -13.03
C TYR A 539 -8.23 3.35 -14.00
N ASN A 540 -7.86 3.44 -15.28
CA ASN A 540 -8.70 3.99 -16.35
C ASN A 540 -9.20 5.42 -16.10
N TYR A 541 -8.41 6.23 -15.40
CA TYR A 541 -8.70 7.65 -15.19
C TYR A 541 -7.41 8.47 -15.20
N ASN A 542 -7.32 9.41 -16.12
CA ASN A 542 -6.24 10.38 -16.22
C ASN A 542 -6.55 11.59 -15.34
N THR A 543 -5.61 11.96 -14.48
CA THR A 543 -5.78 13.07 -13.54
C THR A 543 -4.46 13.78 -13.32
N ASN A 544 -4.53 15.07 -12.98
CA ASN A 544 -3.35 15.81 -12.57
C ASN A 544 -2.89 15.33 -11.18
N THR A 545 -1.60 15.47 -10.89
CA THR A 545 -1.04 15.06 -9.61
C THR A 545 -1.71 15.77 -8.44
N ILE A 546 -2.01 15.01 -7.38
CA ILE A 546 -2.63 15.53 -6.16
C ILE A 546 -1.58 15.57 -5.05
N ALA A 547 -1.50 16.69 -4.33
CA ALA A 547 -0.60 16.86 -3.20
C ALA A 547 -0.87 15.78 -2.14
N GLY A 548 0.18 15.08 -1.69
CA GLY A 548 0.07 13.98 -0.72
C GLY A 548 0.50 14.37 0.71
N GLY A 549 0.62 15.68 0.99
CA GLY A 549 1.04 16.18 2.31
C GLY A 549 2.55 16.09 2.58
N VAL A 550 3.36 15.82 1.56
CA VAL A 550 4.82 15.88 1.62
C VAL A 550 5.39 16.74 0.50
N ASN A 551 6.46 17.48 0.82
CA ASN A 551 7.19 18.27 -0.15
C ASN A 551 8.20 17.42 -0.95
N ARG A 552 8.92 18.04 -1.89
CA ARG A 552 9.93 17.35 -2.73
C ARG A 552 11.06 16.67 -1.95
N SER A 553 11.33 17.11 -0.72
CA SER A 553 12.32 16.53 0.18
C SER A 553 11.72 15.45 1.10
N ASN A 554 10.48 15.03 0.84
CA ASN A 554 9.74 14.05 1.64
C ASN A 554 9.52 14.47 3.11
N ASN A 555 9.54 15.77 3.37
CA ASN A 555 9.16 16.38 4.64
C ASN A 555 7.70 16.80 4.61
N ILE A 556 7.08 16.98 5.78
CA ILE A 556 5.69 17.42 5.90
C ILE A 556 5.49 18.74 5.14
N ASP A 557 4.47 18.77 4.28
CA ASP A 557 4.04 19.98 3.59
C ASP A 557 3.06 20.77 4.47
N GLN A 558 3.31 22.07 4.64
CA GLN A 558 2.44 22.98 5.37
C GLN A 558 1.09 23.18 4.69
N ASN A 559 1.04 23.02 3.37
CA ASN A 559 -0.21 23.10 2.59
C ASN A 559 -1.06 21.83 2.68
N CYS A 560 -0.65 20.85 3.52
CA CYS A 560 -1.39 19.61 3.76
C CYS A 560 -1.58 18.78 2.47
N SER A 561 -2.55 17.87 2.47
CA SER A 561 -2.80 16.95 1.36
C SER A 561 -4.12 17.23 0.67
N GLY A 562 -4.14 17.06 -0.65
CA GLY A 562 -5.37 17.00 -1.44
C GLY A 562 -6.03 15.62 -1.41
N VAL A 563 -5.43 14.62 -0.76
CA VAL A 563 -6.00 13.28 -0.64
C VAL A 563 -6.81 13.17 0.64
N GLY A 564 -8.13 13.10 0.47
CA GLY A 564 -9.11 12.79 1.51
C GLY A 564 -9.58 11.34 1.50
N MET A 565 -9.08 10.47 0.62
CA MET A 565 -9.37 9.03 0.65
C MET A 565 -8.41 8.30 1.60
N VAL A 566 -8.96 7.51 2.52
CA VAL A 566 -8.19 6.62 3.42
C VAL A 566 -8.45 5.16 3.01
N MET A 567 -7.37 4.45 2.70
CA MET A 567 -7.40 3.04 2.27
C MET A 567 -7.05 2.10 3.44
N LEU A 568 -7.59 0.88 3.42
CA LEU A 568 -7.54 -0.09 4.52
C LEU A 568 -6.33 -1.03 4.52
#